data_AF-A0A3D5SXI8-F1
#
_entry.id   AF-A0A3D5SXI8-F1
#
_cell.length_a   1.000
_cell.length_b   1.000
_cell.length_c   1.000
_cell.angle_alpha   90.00
_cell.angle_beta   90.00
_cell.angle_gamma   90.00
#
_symmetry.space_group_name_H-M   'P 1'
#
loop_
_entity.id
_entity.type
_entity.pdbx_description
1 polymer ?
#
loop_
_entity_poly.entity_id
_entity_poly.type
_entity_poly.pdbx_seq_one_letter_code
_entity_poly.pdbx_strand_id
1 'polypeptide(L)' 'TLLRSGKLARIHTEIAAASAFYPAEEYHQDYYRKNPLRYSFYRKGCGRDARVQEIWSAK' A
#
# COMPACT_ATOMS: atom_id res chain seq x y z
N THR A 1 9.46 15.57 -13.41
CA THR A 1 8.84 15.44 -12.08
C THR A 1 7.51 14.73 -12.23
N LEU A 2 6.97 14.13 -11.18
CA LEU A 2 5.71 13.37 -11.25
C LEU A 2 4.54 14.22 -11.82
N LEU A 3 4.41 15.49 -11.45
CA LEU A 3 3.44 16.42 -12.04
C LEU A 3 3.68 16.67 -13.53
N ARG A 4 4.94 16.90 -13.94
CA ARG A 4 5.30 17.11 -15.36
C ARG A 4 4.99 15.92 -16.26
N SER A 5 4.81 14.72 -15.71
CA SER A 5 4.44 13.55 -16.51
C SER A 5 3.00 13.62 -17.04
N GLY A 6 2.15 14.51 -16.52
CA GLY A 6 0.73 14.60 -16.87
C GLY A 6 -0.13 13.44 -16.34
N LYS A 7 0.47 12.40 -15.76
CA LYS A 7 -0.23 11.22 -15.24
C LYS A 7 -1.00 11.49 -13.94
N LEU A 8 -0.61 12.52 -13.19
CA LEU A 8 -1.21 12.89 -11.90
C LEU A 8 -1.63 14.37 -11.95
N ALA A 9 -2.92 14.63 -11.72
CA ALA A 9 -3.46 15.99 -11.65
C ALA A 9 -3.04 16.73 -10.38
N ARG A 10 -2.84 16.00 -9.28
CA ARG A 10 -2.38 16.52 -7.98
C ARG A 10 -1.57 15.46 -7.25
N ILE A 11 -0.57 15.89 -6.49
CA ILE A 11 0.17 15.02 -5.56
C ILE A 11 -0.33 15.31 -4.15
N HIS A 12 -0.80 14.27 -3.46
CA HIS A 12 -1.29 14.36 -2.08
C HIS A 12 -0.24 13.94 -1.04
N THR A 13 0.79 13.20 -1.46
CA THR A 13 1.84 12.73 -0.56
C THR A 13 2.69 13.90 -0.08
N GLU A 14 2.74 14.08 1.23
CA GLU A 14 3.60 15.06 1.89
C GLU A 14 5.07 14.62 1.88
N ILE A 15 5.98 15.59 1.79
CA ILE A 15 7.41 15.40 2.04
C ILE A 15 7.71 16.10 3.35
N ALA A 16 7.86 15.32 4.42
CA ALA A 16 8.13 15.82 5.77
C ALA A 16 9.48 15.32 6.28
N ALA A 17 10.09 16.09 7.18
CA ALA A 17 11.24 15.62 7.95
C ALA A 17 10.82 14.46 8.87
N ALA A 18 11.71 13.48 9.06
CA ALA A 18 11.46 12.40 9.99
C ALA A 18 11.32 12.95 11.42
N SER A 19 10.30 12.48 12.14
CA SER A 19 10.04 12.83 13.54
C SER A 19 10.20 11.60 14.44
N ALA A 20 9.91 11.74 15.73
CA ALA A 20 9.92 10.62 16.66
C ALA A 20 8.99 9.49 16.17
N PHE A 21 9.53 8.28 16.07
CA PHE A 21 8.78 7.10 15.68
C PHE A 21 8.38 6.30 16.91
N TYR A 22 7.08 6.05 17.07
CA TYR A 22 6.53 5.23 18.14
C TYR A 22 6.09 3.89 17.54
N PRO A 23 6.70 2.76 17.94
CA PRO A 23 6.30 1.46 17.45
C PRO A 23 4.83 1.17 17.77
N ALA A 24 4.11 0.62 16.80
CA ALA A 24 2.76 0.10 17.03
C ALA A 24 2.81 -1.13 17.95
N GLU A 25 1.69 -1.42 18.60
CA GLU A 25 1.52 -2.54 19.52
C GLU A 25 1.84 -3.89 18.87
N GLU A 26 2.25 -4.86 19.69
CA GLU A 26 2.72 -6.18 19.23
C GLU A 26 1.70 -6.93 18.35
N TYR A 27 0.41 -6.74 18.57
CA TYR A 27 -0.63 -7.40 17.76
C TYR A 27 -0.70 -6.85 16.32
N HIS A 28 -0.23 -5.61 16.08
CA HIS A 28 -0.12 -5.04 14.74
C HIS A 28 1.12 -5.55 14.00
N GLN A 29 2.19 -5.86 14.72
CA GLN A 29 3.42 -6.38 14.14
C GLN A 29 3.16 -7.73 13.48
N ASP A 30 3.62 -7.90 12.24
CA ASP A 30 3.45 -9.13 11.46
C ASP A 30 1.99 -9.59 11.30
N TYR A 31 1.02 -8.68 11.31
CA TYR A 31 -0.40 -9.02 11.27
C TYR A 31 -0.76 -10.00 10.14
N TYR A 32 -0.18 -9.82 8.95
CA TYR A 32 -0.46 -10.70 7.80
C TYR A 32 0.05 -12.13 7.99
N ARG A 33 1.11 -12.33 8.80
CA ARG A 33 1.66 -13.64 9.16
C ARG A 33 0.87 -14.26 10.31
N LYS A 34 0.54 -13.45 11.33
CA LYS A 34 -0.20 -13.88 12.53
C LYS A 34 -1.68 -14.20 12.22
N ASN A 35 -2.28 -13.53 11.23
CA ASN A 35 -3.69 -13.66 10.86
C ASN A 35 -3.88 -13.96 9.35
N PRO A 36 -3.33 -15.05 8.82
CA PRO A 36 -3.21 -15.28 7.38
C PRO A 36 -4.57 -15.40 6.69
N LEU A 37 -5.57 -16.01 7.34
CA LEU A 37 -6.92 -16.16 6.77
C LEU A 37 -7.63 -14.81 6.63
N ARG A 38 -7.65 -14.00 7.70
CA ARG A 38 -8.30 -12.67 7.70
C ARG A 38 -7.61 -11.74 6.70
N TYR A 39 -6.28 -11.72 6.71
CA TYR A 39 -5.52 -10.90 5.77
C TYR A 39 -5.73 -11.34 4.32
N SER A 40 -5.75 -12.65 4.04
CA SER A 40 -6.00 -13.19 2.69
C SER A 40 -7.40 -12.82 2.19
N PHE A 41 -8.43 -12.93 3.03
CA PHE A 41 -9.78 -12.50 2.68
C PHE A 41 -9.85 -11.01 2.31
N TYR A 42 -9.31 -10.14 3.17
CA TYR A 42 -9.23 -8.70 2.90
C TYR A 42 -8.44 -8.40 1.61
N ARG A 43 -7.26 -9.01 1.44
CA ARG A 43 -6.37 -8.75 0.29
C ARG A 43 -7.01 -9.17 -1.04
N LYS A 44 -7.71 -10.31 -1.06
CA LYS A 44 -8.48 -10.75 -2.23
C LYS A 44 -9.63 -9.77 -2.50
N GLY A 45 -10.40 -9.41 -1.47
CA GLY A 45 -11.54 -8.51 -1.59
C GLY A 45 -11.21 -7.09 -2.00
N CYS A 46 -10.02 -6.57 -1.68
CA CYS A 46 -9.62 -5.21 -2.06
C CYS A 46 -9.18 -5.06 -3.53
N GLY A 47 -9.09 -6.16 -4.29
CA GLY A 47 -8.78 -6.14 -5.72
C GLY A 47 -7.34 -5.75 -6.08
N ARG A 48 -6.47 -5.55 -5.09
CA ARG A 48 -5.08 -5.09 -5.32
C ARG A 48 -4.32 -6.02 -6.27
N ASP A 49 -4.42 -7.32 -6.06
CA ASP A 49 -3.65 -8.30 -6.82
C ASP A 49 -4.10 -8.35 -8.29
N ALA A 50 -5.42 -8.26 -8.53
CA ALA A 50 -5.98 -8.15 -9.87
C ALA A 50 -5.50 -6.86 -10.58
N ARG A 51 -5.54 -5.71 -9.89
CA ARG A 51 -5.10 -4.44 -10.45
C ARG A 51 -3.62 -4.43 -10.81
N VAL A 52 -2.78 -5.03 -9.96
CA VAL A 52 -1.35 -5.21 -10.25
C VAL A 52 -1.17 -6.07 -11.50
N GLN A 53 -1.89 -7.19 -11.61
CA GLN A 53 -1.84 -8.04 -12.80
C GLN A 53 -2.23 -7.28 -14.07
N GLU A 54 -3.30 -6.48 -14.06
CA GLU A 54 -3.71 -5.67 -15.21
C GLU A 54 -2.63 -4.69 -15.68
N ILE A 55 -1.98 -4.00 -14.74
CA ILE A 55 -0.97 -2.97 -15.05
C ILE A 55 0.33 -3.62 -15.55
N TRP A 56 0.75 -4.73 -14.92
CA TRP A 56 2.09 -5.27 -15.09
C TRP A 56 2.16 -6.50 -16.02
N SER A 57 1.03 -7.18 -16.25
CA SER A 57 0.93 -8.31 -17.17
C SER A 57 0.37 -7.95 -18.54
N ALA A 58 0.02 -6.68 -18.77
CA ALA A 58 -0.05 -6.10 -20.10
C ALA A 58 1.38 -5.89 -20.64
N LYS A 59 2.00 -6.99 -21.05
CA LYS A 59 3.14 -6.99 -21.97
C LYS A 59 2.67 -7.46 -23.33
#